data_AF-J4C844-F1
#
_entry.id   AF-J4C844-F1
#
_cell.length_a   1.000
_cell.length_b   1.000
_cell.length_c   1.000
_cell.angle_alpha   90.00
_cell.angle_beta   90.00
_cell.angle_gamma   90.00
#
_symmetry.space_group_name_H-M   'P 1'
#
loop_
_entity.id
_entity.type
_entity.pdbx_description
1 polymer ?
#
loop_
_entity_poly.entity_id
_entity_poly.type
_entity_poly.pdbx_seq_one_letter_code
_entity_poly.pdbx_strand_id
1 'polypeptide(L)'
;MDDSTQEPISSSNIKKYVNLLLKRYQTNQNDRITNPDDPEKWIKSEVDLDEHIRLFADLSTIPSLYPQFLNLGGFKVLSDILSHQNIDIVIPCITVLSELLDPEIIFNLNNTEDFLKELEFLSIHKLCINGLLKIEEDNGEMDYNGVKSSFELIENLVEITPSVINDMATNVDLLGFLIKRMKTSKTMEYDSNRIHASEILCIILQGSEEAVVKVGNKDPLDGIDAMLRIIAIYRKRDPESIEEEELVENVFQCLCRLMFNKDNQLRFGKIQGLQLAIRLIRERRKTYKQALKLLDYALLDCPENCKQFVVLFGLKCIFSVLMRKGVSTKVGSEEEKQEDENVVSVLNSLCSHCNGEELSRVVNKFVENKHEKLERIVELHKKYTQRSKALLKKIEQNKQHSKEIFDMLSLNEGEQSYLDKYEAGLSICQMIDCVMVRLYNVDNKNLPLCLLVLLHNKGVDIQDIYNNVSDFLEHLSEDARDTREVVEGLLKNFLMGAKNSGYFD
;
A
#
# COMPACT_ATOMS: atom_id res chain seq x y z
N MET A 1 -14.31 3.90 -56.54
CA MET A 1 -14.84 5.04 -55.77
C MET A 1 -15.99 4.49 -54.96
N ASP A 2 -15.70 4.06 -53.75
CA ASP A 2 -16.67 3.97 -52.65
C ASP A 2 -15.85 4.35 -51.42
N ASP A 3 -15.70 5.67 -51.22
CA ASP A 3 -15.39 6.22 -49.90
C ASP A 3 -16.61 5.93 -49.04
N SER A 4 -16.67 4.74 -48.46
CA SER A 4 -17.60 4.46 -47.37
C SER A 4 -17.07 5.17 -46.14
N THR A 5 -17.36 6.46 -46.01
CA THR A 5 -17.30 7.14 -44.72
C THR A 5 -18.17 6.34 -43.76
N GLN A 6 -17.54 5.54 -42.89
CA GLN A 6 -18.24 4.80 -41.85
C GLN A 6 -19.06 5.80 -41.04
N GLU A 7 -20.38 5.63 -41.01
CA GLU A 7 -21.25 6.52 -40.25
C GLU A 7 -20.96 6.32 -38.76
N PRO A 8 -20.77 7.41 -37.98
CA PRO A 8 -20.51 7.31 -36.55
C PRO A 8 -21.65 6.63 -35.82
N ILE A 9 -21.35 5.98 -34.70
CA ILE A 9 -22.37 5.28 -33.91
C ILE A 9 -23.38 6.30 -33.36
N SER A 10 -24.65 5.99 -33.52
CA SER A 10 -25.78 6.81 -33.09
C SER A 10 -26.94 5.94 -32.61
N SER A 11 -27.92 6.54 -31.94
CA SER A 11 -29.11 5.84 -31.43
C SER A 11 -29.91 5.11 -32.52
N SER A 12 -29.84 5.57 -33.77
CA SER A 12 -30.55 4.97 -34.91
C SER A 12 -29.83 3.75 -35.50
N ASN A 13 -28.49 3.69 -35.41
CA ASN A 13 -27.69 2.67 -36.07
C ASN A 13 -27.00 1.68 -35.10
N ILE A 14 -26.91 1.98 -33.80
CA ILE A 14 -26.20 1.14 -32.81
C ILE A 14 -26.69 -0.32 -32.81
N LYS A 15 -27.99 -0.55 -32.97
CA LYS A 15 -28.56 -1.91 -33.11
C LYS A 15 -27.99 -2.67 -34.31
N LYS A 16 -27.80 -1.99 -35.45
CA LYS A 16 -27.18 -2.57 -36.64
C LYS A 16 -25.71 -2.89 -36.37
N TYR A 17 -24.98 -1.99 -35.71
CA TYR A 17 -23.57 -2.19 -35.37
C TYR A 17 -23.35 -3.35 -34.39
N VAL A 18 -24.14 -3.47 -33.32
CA VAL A 18 -24.04 -4.59 -32.37
C VAL A 18 -24.38 -5.92 -33.03
N ASN A 19 -25.45 -5.97 -33.84
CA ASN A 19 -25.79 -7.18 -34.58
C ASN A 19 -24.70 -7.57 -35.59
N LEU A 20 -24.05 -6.59 -36.21
CA LEU A 20 -22.94 -6.82 -37.13
C LEU A 20 -21.70 -7.33 -36.39
N LEU A 21 -21.40 -6.82 -35.19
CA LEU A 21 -20.31 -7.31 -34.33
C LEU A 21 -20.52 -8.80 -34.02
N LEU A 22 -21.71 -9.15 -33.52
CA LEU A 22 -22.06 -10.53 -33.21
C LEU A 22 -21.94 -11.43 -34.45
N LYS A 23 -22.43 -10.97 -35.61
CA LYS A 23 -22.35 -11.73 -36.86
C LYS A 23 -20.91 -11.93 -37.31
N ARG A 24 -20.05 -10.90 -37.24
CA ARG A 24 -18.62 -10.99 -37.60
C ARG A 24 -17.89 -11.95 -36.66
N TYR A 25 -18.13 -11.87 -35.35
CA TYR A 25 -17.58 -12.80 -34.37
C TYR A 25 -17.98 -14.26 -34.66
N GLN A 26 -19.27 -14.52 -34.89
CA GLN A 26 -19.76 -15.86 -35.23
C GLN A 26 -19.21 -16.37 -36.57
N THR A 27 -19.06 -15.49 -37.56
CA THR A 27 -18.53 -15.85 -38.88
C THR A 27 -17.07 -16.28 -38.74
N ASN A 28 -16.26 -15.48 -38.04
CA ASN A 28 -14.87 -15.81 -37.77
C ASN A 28 -14.71 -17.13 -37.00
N GLN A 29 -15.49 -17.35 -35.95
CA GLN A 29 -15.48 -18.61 -35.20
C GLN A 29 -15.84 -19.81 -36.10
N ASN A 30 -16.84 -19.67 -36.97
CA ASN A 30 -17.22 -20.72 -37.91
C ASN A 30 -16.14 -20.99 -38.96
N ASP A 31 -15.49 -19.95 -39.49
CA ASP A 31 -14.41 -20.09 -40.47
C ASP A 31 -13.19 -20.81 -39.86
N ARG A 32 -12.86 -20.51 -38.60
CA ARG A 32 -11.81 -21.22 -37.84
C ARG A 32 -12.16 -22.67 -37.53
N ILE A 33 -13.41 -22.97 -37.18
CA ILE A 33 -13.87 -24.35 -36.96
C ILE A 33 -13.87 -25.15 -38.27
N THR A 34 -14.28 -24.51 -39.37
CA THR A 34 -14.38 -25.17 -40.68
C THR A 34 -13.00 -25.40 -41.30
N ASN A 35 -12.06 -24.48 -41.06
CA ASN A 35 -10.72 -24.50 -41.64
C ASN A 35 -9.63 -24.30 -40.57
N PRO A 36 -9.44 -25.26 -39.64
CA PRO A 36 -8.53 -25.11 -38.51
C PRO A 36 -7.06 -24.95 -38.94
N ASP A 37 -6.65 -25.65 -40.00
CA ASP A 37 -5.25 -25.71 -40.46
C ASP A 37 -4.96 -24.75 -41.63
N ASP A 38 -5.89 -23.86 -41.99
CA ASP A 38 -5.78 -22.98 -43.16
C ASP A 38 -6.05 -21.51 -42.81
N PRO A 39 -5.03 -20.79 -42.29
CA PRO A 39 -5.15 -19.40 -41.86
C PRO A 39 -5.68 -18.44 -42.93
N GLU A 40 -5.33 -18.66 -44.19
CA GLU A 40 -5.73 -17.78 -45.30
C GLU A 40 -7.24 -17.63 -45.43
N LYS A 41 -8.01 -18.63 -44.99
CA LYS A 41 -9.48 -18.62 -45.08
C LYS A 41 -10.18 -17.81 -44.01
N TRP A 42 -9.58 -17.62 -42.85
CA TRP A 42 -10.19 -16.84 -41.76
C TRP A 42 -9.53 -15.49 -41.50
N ILE A 43 -8.32 -15.21 -42.02
CA ILE A 43 -7.65 -13.89 -41.88
C ILE A 43 -8.57 -12.73 -42.28
N LYS A 44 -9.29 -12.83 -43.41
CA LYS A 44 -10.19 -11.76 -43.84
C LYS A 44 -11.29 -11.50 -42.82
N SER A 45 -11.88 -12.56 -42.27
CA SER A 45 -12.91 -12.44 -41.24
C SER A 45 -12.37 -11.91 -39.91
N GLU A 46 -11.08 -12.15 -39.61
CA GLU A 46 -10.40 -11.57 -38.43
C GLU A 46 -10.18 -10.07 -38.59
N VAL A 47 -9.68 -9.63 -39.75
CA VAL A 47 -9.50 -8.19 -40.04
C VAL A 47 -10.84 -7.46 -40.00
N ASP A 48 -11.87 -8.03 -40.63
CA ASP A 48 -13.22 -7.46 -40.58
C ASP A 48 -13.73 -7.38 -39.12
N LEU A 49 -13.43 -8.36 -38.27
CA LEU A 49 -13.83 -8.35 -36.87
C LEU A 49 -13.06 -7.29 -36.06
N ASP A 50 -11.72 -7.22 -36.20
CA ASP A 50 -10.87 -6.23 -35.54
C ASP A 50 -11.31 -4.80 -35.85
N GLU A 51 -11.45 -4.47 -37.13
CA GLU A 51 -11.90 -3.14 -37.55
C GLU A 51 -13.26 -2.79 -36.92
N HIS A 52 -14.17 -3.77 -36.82
CA HIS A 52 -15.49 -3.54 -36.24
C HIS A 52 -15.47 -3.39 -34.72
N ILE A 53 -14.55 -4.06 -34.02
CA ILE A 53 -14.36 -3.90 -32.58
C ILE A 53 -13.93 -2.47 -32.29
N ARG A 54 -12.91 -1.97 -33.01
CA ARG A 54 -12.35 -0.63 -32.80
C ARG A 54 -13.37 0.49 -32.96
N LEU A 55 -14.40 0.32 -33.81
CA LEU A 55 -15.48 1.29 -33.95
C LEU A 55 -16.24 1.57 -32.64
N PHE A 56 -16.25 0.62 -31.72
CA PHE A 56 -16.94 0.80 -30.45
C PHE A 56 -16.19 1.70 -29.46
N ALA A 57 -14.91 2.02 -29.70
CA ALA A 57 -14.16 3.01 -28.91
C ALA A 57 -14.91 4.37 -28.84
N ASP A 58 -15.51 4.79 -29.96
CA ASP A 58 -16.27 6.05 -30.07
C ASP A 58 -17.43 6.14 -29.08
N LEU A 59 -17.97 5.02 -28.60
CA LEU A 59 -19.07 5.03 -27.63
C LEU A 59 -18.67 5.69 -26.31
N SER A 60 -17.40 5.65 -25.90
CA SER A 60 -16.90 6.32 -24.69
C SER A 60 -17.23 7.82 -24.68
N THR A 61 -17.27 8.44 -25.87
CA THR A 61 -17.61 9.85 -26.05
C THR A 61 -19.12 10.14 -26.05
N ILE A 62 -19.96 9.10 -26.03
CA ILE A 62 -21.43 9.19 -26.09
C ILE A 62 -22.11 8.35 -24.99
N PRO A 63 -21.95 8.70 -23.69
CA PRO A 63 -22.52 7.92 -22.57
C PRO A 63 -24.04 7.70 -22.65
N SER A 64 -24.77 8.60 -23.33
CA SER A 64 -26.23 8.46 -23.55
C SER A 64 -26.64 7.17 -24.28
N LEU A 65 -25.73 6.52 -25.00
CA LEU A 65 -26.00 5.27 -25.73
C LEU A 65 -25.71 4.01 -24.91
N TYR A 66 -25.06 4.11 -23.75
CA TYR A 66 -24.69 2.95 -22.92
C TYR A 66 -25.88 2.08 -22.52
N PRO A 67 -27.03 2.65 -22.08
CA PRO A 67 -28.20 1.82 -21.75
C PRO A 67 -28.71 1.03 -22.96
N GLN A 68 -28.64 1.60 -24.16
CA GLN A 68 -29.04 0.90 -25.38
C GLN A 68 -28.02 -0.18 -25.75
N PHE A 69 -26.72 0.11 -25.62
CA PHE A 69 -25.64 -0.84 -25.88
C PHE A 69 -25.70 -2.04 -24.92
N LEU A 70 -25.94 -1.80 -23.63
CA LEU A 70 -26.17 -2.81 -22.61
C LEU A 70 -27.36 -3.72 -22.96
N ASN A 71 -28.53 -3.13 -23.23
CA ASN A 71 -29.75 -3.87 -23.58
C ASN A 71 -29.64 -4.70 -24.87
N LEU A 72 -28.77 -4.28 -25.79
CA LEU A 72 -28.48 -5.02 -27.03
C LEU A 72 -27.47 -6.16 -26.82
N GLY A 73 -26.91 -6.32 -25.61
CA GLY A 73 -25.89 -7.31 -25.30
C GLY A 73 -24.50 -6.95 -25.83
N GLY A 74 -24.23 -5.67 -26.08
CA GLY A 74 -22.95 -5.21 -26.63
C GLY A 74 -21.74 -5.61 -25.77
N PHE A 75 -21.79 -5.31 -24.47
CA PHE A 75 -20.75 -5.71 -23.51
C PHE A 75 -20.58 -7.21 -23.42
N LYS A 76 -21.68 -7.98 -23.54
CA LYS A 76 -21.61 -9.44 -23.57
C LYS A 76 -20.82 -9.93 -24.78
N VAL A 77 -21.09 -9.40 -25.97
CA VAL A 77 -20.35 -9.80 -27.19
C VAL A 77 -18.87 -9.42 -27.09
N LEU A 78 -18.53 -8.23 -26.57
CA LEU A 78 -17.15 -7.85 -26.32
C LEU A 78 -16.48 -8.77 -25.28
N SER A 79 -17.19 -9.12 -24.21
CA SER A 79 -16.72 -10.09 -23.22
C SER A 79 -16.44 -11.46 -23.86
N ASP A 80 -17.34 -11.97 -24.70
CA ASP A 80 -17.16 -13.24 -25.43
C ASP A 80 -15.92 -13.20 -26.36
N ILE A 81 -15.60 -12.04 -26.93
CA ILE A 81 -14.41 -11.83 -27.78
C ILE A 81 -13.12 -11.91 -26.96
N LEU A 82 -13.09 -11.55 -25.68
CA LEU A 82 -11.89 -11.71 -24.84
C LEU A 82 -11.45 -13.18 -24.68
N SER A 83 -12.36 -14.13 -24.91
CA SER A 83 -12.06 -15.57 -24.92
C SER A 83 -11.51 -16.07 -26.26
N HIS A 84 -11.27 -15.18 -27.22
CA HIS A 84 -10.80 -15.53 -28.55
C HIS A 84 -9.39 -16.17 -28.52
N GLN A 85 -9.11 -17.06 -29.48
CA GLN A 85 -7.84 -17.77 -29.54
C GLN A 85 -6.70 -16.93 -30.13
N ASN A 86 -7.03 -15.98 -31.01
CA ASN A 86 -6.06 -15.04 -31.55
C ASN A 86 -5.95 -13.81 -30.62
N ILE A 87 -4.77 -13.61 -30.04
CA ILE A 87 -4.47 -12.50 -29.15
C ILE A 87 -4.55 -11.14 -29.86
N ASP A 88 -4.31 -11.11 -31.18
CA ASP A 88 -4.39 -9.90 -32.00
C ASP A 88 -5.82 -9.35 -32.10
N ILE A 89 -6.84 -10.17 -31.80
CA ILE A 89 -8.25 -9.73 -31.68
C ILE A 89 -8.60 -9.39 -30.23
N VAL A 90 -7.98 -10.10 -29.27
CA VAL A 90 -8.21 -9.85 -27.84
C VAL A 90 -7.66 -8.49 -27.42
N ILE A 91 -6.45 -8.12 -27.86
CA ILE A 91 -5.80 -6.85 -27.50
C ILE A 91 -6.69 -5.64 -27.88
N PRO A 92 -7.17 -5.49 -29.12
CA PRO A 92 -8.07 -4.40 -29.50
C PRO A 92 -9.38 -4.39 -28.71
N CYS A 93 -9.92 -5.57 -28.39
CA CYS A 93 -11.11 -5.68 -27.55
C CYS A 93 -10.85 -5.21 -26.11
N ILE A 94 -9.67 -5.52 -25.54
CA ILE A 94 -9.25 -5.02 -24.23
C ILE A 94 -9.13 -3.50 -24.27
N THR A 95 -8.48 -2.92 -25.28
CA THR A 95 -8.35 -1.46 -25.43
C THR A 95 -9.71 -0.76 -25.55
N VAL A 96 -10.63 -1.31 -26.35
CA VAL A 96 -11.98 -0.76 -26.42
C VAL A 96 -12.69 -0.86 -25.07
N LEU A 97 -12.56 -2.00 -24.36
CA LEU A 97 -13.19 -2.15 -23.05
C LEU A 97 -12.57 -1.24 -21.99
N SER A 98 -11.25 -0.97 -22.01
CA SER A 98 -10.62 -0.03 -21.06
C SER A 98 -11.17 1.38 -21.24
N GLU A 99 -11.38 1.83 -22.48
CA GLU A 99 -11.99 3.14 -22.77
C GLU A 99 -13.49 3.18 -22.42
N LEU A 100 -14.22 2.10 -22.66
CA LEU A 100 -15.66 2.06 -22.39
C LEU A 100 -16.00 1.95 -20.91
N LEU A 101 -15.14 1.28 -20.13
CA LEU A 101 -15.34 1.03 -18.71
C LEU A 101 -14.55 2.02 -17.86
N ASP A 102 -14.44 3.27 -18.29
CA ASP A 102 -13.88 4.34 -17.48
C ASP A 102 -14.81 4.65 -16.27
N PRO A 103 -14.29 4.67 -15.02
CA PRO A 103 -15.08 4.93 -13.82
C PRO A 103 -15.84 6.25 -13.87
N GLU A 104 -15.27 7.32 -14.44
CA GLU A 104 -15.92 8.62 -14.59
C GLU A 104 -17.15 8.52 -15.49
N ILE A 105 -17.10 7.70 -16.54
CA ILE A 105 -18.25 7.47 -17.41
C ILE A 105 -19.31 6.66 -16.66
N ILE A 106 -18.92 5.53 -16.05
CA ILE A 106 -19.86 4.56 -15.46
C ILE A 106 -20.63 5.16 -14.29
N PHE A 107 -19.96 5.87 -13.38
CA PHE A 107 -20.63 6.43 -12.21
C PHE A 107 -21.57 7.61 -12.53
N ASN A 108 -21.43 8.23 -13.70
CA ASN A 108 -22.30 9.32 -14.15
C ASN A 108 -23.53 8.84 -14.96
N LEU A 109 -23.72 7.52 -15.13
CA LEU A 109 -24.89 6.97 -15.82
C LEU A 109 -26.16 7.06 -14.95
N ASN A 110 -27.33 7.20 -15.58
CA ASN A 110 -28.61 7.24 -14.85
C ASN A 110 -29.04 5.86 -14.30
N ASN A 111 -28.53 4.76 -14.85
CA ASN A 111 -28.90 3.38 -14.51
C ASN A 111 -27.67 2.57 -14.04
N THR A 112 -26.84 3.16 -13.18
CA THR A 112 -25.57 2.56 -12.74
C THR A 112 -25.76 1.16 -12.14
N GLU A 113 -26.80 0.93 -11.32
CA GLU A 113 -27.01 -0.36 -10.67
C GLU A 113 -27.20 -1.54 -11.64
N ASP A 114 -27.96 -1.35 -12.71
CA ASP A 114 -28.18 -2.41 -13.71
C ASP A 114 -26.90 -2.69 -14.50
N PHE A 115 -26.11 -1.64 -14.74
CA PHE A 115 -24.81 -1.74 -15.39
C PHE A 115 -23.82 -2.54 -14.54
N LEU A 116 -23.71 -2.21 -13.25
CA LEU A 116 -22.83 -2.91 -12.31
C LEU A 116 -23.17 -4.40 -12.20
N LYS A 117 -24.47 -4.75 -12.14
CA LYS A 117 -24.92 -6.15 -12.10
C LYS A 117 -24.52 -6.91 -13.35
N GLU A 118 -24.67 -6.31 -14.53
CA GLU A 118 -24.26 -6.96 -15.79
C GLU A 118 -22.73 -7.12 -15.85
N LEU A 119 -21.95 -6.10 -15.47
CA LEU A 119 -20.49 -6.20 -15.44
C LEU A 119 -20.00 -7.30 -14.49
N GLU A 120 -20.58 -7.39 -13.30
CA GLU A 120 -20.27 -8.45 -12.34
C GLU A 120 -20.61 -9.84 -12.91
N PHE A 121 -21.76 -9.98 -13.57
CA PHE A 121 -22.16 -11.22 -14.24
C PHE A 121 -21.21 -11.61 -15.37
N LEU A 122 -20.73 -10.65 -16.18
CA LEU A 122 -19.84 -10.91 -17.30
C LEU A 122 -18.42 -11.31 -16.86
N SER A 123 -18.01 -10.98 -15.62
CA SER A 123 -16.70 -11.33 -15.07
C SER A 123 -15.53 -10.96 -16.01
N ILE A 124 -15.60 -9.76 -16.60
CA ILE A 124 -14.66 -9.28 -17.62
C ILE A 124 -13.21 -9.33 -17.10
N HIS A 125 -12.98 -9.08 -15.81
CA HIS A 125 -11.66 -9.17 -15.19
C HIS A 125 -11.00 -10.53 -15.39
N LYS A 126 -11.75 -11.64 -15.25
CA LYS A 126 -11.21 -13.00 -15.43
C LYS A 126 -10.75 -13.23 -16.87
N LEU A 127 -11.54 -12.74 -17.82
CA LEU A 127 -11.24 -12.88 -19.25
C LEU A 127 -10.07 -11.98 -19.66
N CYS A 128 -10.03 -10.75 -19.16
CA CYS A 128 -8.90 -9.82 -19.34
C CYS A 128 -7.60 -10.44 -18.80
N ILE A 129 -7.61 -10.97 -17.57
CA ILE A 129 -6.43 -11.63 -16.96
C ILE A 129 -5.97 -12.84 -17.81
N ASN A 130 -6.91 -13.65 -18.31
CA ASN A 130 -6.58 -14.77 -19.19
C ASN A 130 -5.96 -14.31 -20.52
N GLY A 131 -6.39 -13.16 -21.05
CA GLY A 131 -5.80 -12.51 -22.21
C GLY A 131 -4.39 -12.00 -21.90
N LEU A 132 -4.26 -11.19 -20.86
CA LEU A 132 -3.00 -10.61 -20.37
C LEU A 132 -1.89 -11.67 -20.22
N LEU A 133 -2.19 -12.80 -19.58
CA LEU A 133 -1.22 -13.87 -19.34
C LEU A 133 -0.71 -14.56 -20.61
N LYS A 134 -1.39 -14.37 -21.76
CA LYS A 134 -0.99 -14.90 -23.08
C LYS A 134 -0.24 -13.88 -23.92
N ILE A 135 -0.28 -12.58 -23.57
CA ILE A 135 0.39 -11.54 -24.35
C ILE A 135 1.91 -11.69 -24.17
N GLU A 136 2.62 -11.75 -25.29
CA GLU A 136 4.06 -11.84 -25.32
C GLU A 136 4.62 -10.43 -25.55
N GLU A 137 4.77 -9.68 -24.45
CA GLU A 137 5.13 -8.25 -24.47
C GLU A 137 6.45 -7.92 -25.20
N ASP A 138 7.28 -8.91 -25.54
CA ASP A 138 8.53 -8.74 -26.32
C ASP A 138 8.33 -8.87 -27.84
N ASN A 139 7.13 -9.26 -28.30
CA ASN A 139 6.84 -9.49 -29.73
C ASN A 139 6.71 -8.20 -30.54
N GLY A 140 6.31 -7.10 -29.91
CA GLY A 140 6.18 -5.81 -30.59
C GLY A 140 5.42 -4.76 -29.79
N GLU A 141 5.20 -3.61 -30.43
CA GLU A 141 4.50 -2.47 -29.84
C GLU A 141 3.03 -2.76 -29.55
N MET A 142 2.36 -3.57 -30.39
CA MET A 142 0.98 -3.98 -30.17
C MET A 142 0.83 -4.76 -28.85
N ASP A 143 1.64 -5.78 -28.63
CA ASP A 143 1.64 -6.58 -27.40
C ASP A 143 2.02 -5.76 -26.17
N TYR A 144 3.00 -4.85 -26.30
CA TYR A 144 3.36 -3.92 -25.22
C TYR A 144 2.17 -3.04 -24.81
N ASN A 145 1.49 -2.45 -25.79
CA ASN A 145 0.28 -1.65 -25.55
C ASN A 145 -0.90 -2.51 -25.07
N GLY A 146 -0.98 -3.76 -25.50
CA GLY A 146 -1.99 -4.72 -25.03
C GLY A 146 -1.86 -5.02 -23.54
N VAL A 147 -0.63 -5.18 -23.02
CA VAL A 147 -0.38 -5.28 -21.57
C VAL A 147 -0.81 -4.00 -20.86
N LYS A 148 -0.47 -2.84 -21.43
CA LYS A 148 -0.86 -1.54 -20.86
C LYS A 148 -2.37 -1.39 -20.75
N SER A 149 -3.12 -1.61 -21.83
CA SER A 149 -4.58 -1.55 -21.82
C SER A 149 -5.21 -2.61 -20.93
N SER A 150 -4.58 -3.79 -20.77
CA SER A 150 -5.05 -4.82 -19.84
C SER A 150 -4.97 -4.34 -18.39
N PHE A 151 -3.89 -3.65 -18.03
CA PHE A 151 -3.73 -3.06 -16.71
C PHE A 151 -4.72 -1.93 -16.46
N GLU A 152 -4.88 -1.01 -17.41
CA GLU A 152 -5.90 0.07 -17.35
C GLU A 152 -7.31 -0.50 -17.18
N LEU A 153 -7.68 -1.54 -17.95
CA LEU A 153 -8.97 -2.21 -17.80
C LEU A 153 -9.14 -2.84 -16.41
N ILE A 154 -8.10 -3.47 -15.87
CA ILE A 154 -8.14 -4.09 -14.54
C ILE A 154 -8.33 -3.02 -13.46
N GLU A 155 -7.59 -1.91 -13.53
CA GLU A 155 -7.71 -0.79 -12.58
C GLU A 155 -9.13 -0.21 -12.60
N ASN A 156 -9.64 0.11 -13.78
CA ASN A 156 -10.99 0.58 -13.99
C ASN A 156 -12.04 -0.37 -13.38
N LEU A 157 -11.90 -1.69 -13.62
CA LEU A 157 -12.82 -2.69 -13.08
C LEU A 157 -12.73 -2.81 -11.55
N VAL A 158 -11.54 -2.61 -10.95
CA VAL A 158 -11.39 -2.60 -9.50
C VAL A 158 -12.07 -1.38 -8.88
N GLU A 159 -11.96 -0.21 -9.50
CA GLU A 159 -12.63 1.00 -9.03
C GLU A 159 -14.17 0.87 -9.15
N ILE A 160 -14.65 0.36 -10.29
CA ILE A 160 -16.08 0.16 -10.55
C ILE A 160 -16.67 -0.94 -9.67
N THR A 161 -15.94 -2.05 -9.47
CA THR A 161 -16.41 -3.24 -8.76
C THR A 161 -15.29 -3.80 -7.86
N PRO A 162 -15.17 -3.29 -6.62
CA PRO A 162 -14.09 -3.71 -5.70
C PRO A 162 -14.04 -5.20 -5.38
N SER A 163 -15.15 -5.95 -5.54
CA SER A 163 -15.20 -7.40 -5.33
C SER A 163 -14.29 -8.18 -6.28
N VAL A 164 -13.91 -7.60 -7.43
CA VAL A 164 -12.95 -8.13 -8.41
C VAL A 164 -11.60 -8.46 -7.75
N ILE A 165 -11.19 -7.71 -6.74
CA ILE A 165 -9.93 -7.94 -6.00
C ILE A 165 -9.89 -9.36 -5.42
N ASN A 166 -11.02 -9.92 -4.98
CA ASN A 166 -11.06 -11.27 -4.40
C ASN A 166 -10.65 -12.33 -5.42
N ASP A 167 -11.17 -12.22 -6.65
CA ASP A 167 -10.80 -13.14 -7.73
C ASP A 167 -9.32 -12.96 -8.12
N MET A 168 -8.84 -11.72 -8.22
CA MET A 168 -7.44 -11.42 -8.52
C MET A 168 -6.48 -11.95 -7.46
N ALA A 169 -6.82 -11.79 -6.18
CA ALA A 169 -6.06 -12.28 -5.04
C ALA A 169 -5.93 -13.81 -5.03
N THR A 170 -6.91 -14.51 -5.61
CA THR A 170 -6.85 -15.97 -5.72
C THR A 170 -6.04 -16.49 -6.90
N ASN A 171 -5.82 -15.66 -7.91
CA ASN A 171 -5.13 -16.02 -9.14
C ASN A 171 -3.60 -15.95 -8.98
N VAL A 172 -2.99 -17.11 -8.71
CA VAL A 172 -1.54 -17.23 -8.51
C VAL A 172 -0.74 -16.86 -9.76
N ASP A 173 -1.25 -17.16 -10.96
CA ASP A 173 -0.56 -16.87 -12.22
C ASP A 173 -0.47 -15.36 -12.47
N LEU A 174 -1.55 -14.62 -12.18
CA LEU A 174 -1.55 -13.15 -12.21
C LEU A 174 -0.54 -12.58 -11.20
N LEU A 175 -0.60 -13.03 -9.94
CA LEU A 175 0.32 -12.55 -8.91
C LEU A 175 1.78 -12.82 -9.29
N GLY A 176 2.07 -14.01 -9.81
CA GLY A 176 3.39 -14.39 -10.32
C GLY A 176 3.83 -13.55 -11.52
N PHE A 177 2.91 -13.26 -12.43
CA PHE A 177 3.15 -12.38 -13.57
C PHE A 177 3.52 -10.96 -13.12
N LEU A 178 2.76 -10.35 -12.21
CA LEU A 178 3.02 -9.00 -11.68
C LEU A 178 4.40 -8.93 -11.00
N ILE A 179 4.71 -9.88 -10.11
CA ILE A 179 6.02 -9.94 -9.43
C ILE A 179 7.17 -10.11 -10.43
N LYS A 180 7.01 -10.99 -11.43
CA LYS A 180 8.00 -11.19 -12.50
C LYS A 180 8.19 -9.91 -13.31
N ARG A 181 7.10 -9.20 -13.61
CA ARG A 181 7.12 -7.98 -14.41
C ARG A 181 7.81 -6.83 -13.69
N MET A 182 7.54 -6.64 -12.39
CA MET A 182 8.23 -5.65 -11.54
C MET A 182 9.75 -5.86 -11.51
N LYS A 183 10.20 -7.12 -11.55
CA LYS A 183 11.63 -7.49 -11.53
C LYS A 183 12.31 -7.32 -12.89
N THR A 184 11.58 -7.54 -13.98
CA THR A 184 12.13 -7.55 -15.34
C THR A 184 12.12 -6.13 -15.89
N SER A 185 13.30 -5.51 -15.99
CA SER A 185 13.45 -4.23 -16.70
C SER A 185 13.65 -4.51 -18.19
N LYS A 186 12.88 -3.86 -19.05
CA LYS A 186 13.15 -3.84 -20.49
C LYS A 186 14.20 -2.78 -20.84
N THR A 187 14.77 -2.86 -22.04
CA THR A 187 15.85 -1.95 -22.54
C THR A 187 15.32 -0.61 -23.05
N MET A 188 14.02 -0.40 -23.02
CA MET A 188 13.36 0.86 -23.39
C MET A 188 13.65 1.94 -22.33
N GLU A 189 13.83 3.19 -22.76
CA GLU A 189 14.13 4.32 -21.86
C GLU A 189 13.03 4.56 -20.82
N TYR A 190 11.78 4.20 -21.13
CA TYR A 190 10.62 4.33 -20.25
C TYR A 190 9.78 3.06 -20.29
N ASP A 191 9.78 2.30 -19.19
CA ASP A 191 9.06 1.04 -19.04
C ASP A 191 7.83 1.22 -18.13
N SER A 192 6.75 1.78 -18.67
CA SER A 192 5.50 2.07 -17.94
C SER A 192 4.83 0.83 -17.36
N ASN A 193 4.82 -0.26 -18.12
CA ASN A 193 4.16 -1.50 -17.72
C ASN A 193 4.80 -2.10 -16.46
N ARG A 194 6.09 -1.83 -16.22
CA ARG A 194 6.77 -2.24 -14.99
C ARG A 194 6.22 -1.57 -13.74
N ILE A 195 5.95 -0.27 -13.83
CA ILE A 195 5.43 0.54 -12.73
C ILE A 195 3.96 0.19 -12.50
N HIS A 196 3.17 0.12 -13.57
CA HIS A 196 1.76 -0.24 -13.50
C HIS A 196 1.56 -1.64 -12.90
N ALA A 197 2.42 -2.61 -13.21
CA ALA A 197 2.41 -3.92 -12.56
C ALA A 197 2.64 -3.83 -11.04
N SER A 198 3.46 -2.88 -10.57
CA SER A 198 3.68 -2.65 -9.14
C SER A 198 2.48 -2.00 -8.44
N GLU A 199 1.77 -1.11 -9.13
CA GLU A 199 0.56 -0.44 -8.63
C GLU A 199 -0.59 -1.43 -8.48
N ILE A 200 -0.84 -2.25 -9.51
CA ILE A 200 -1.87 -3.31 -9.42
C ILE A 200 -1.56 -4.27 -8.27
N LEU A 201 -0.30 -4.64 -8.07
CA LEU A 201 0.07 -5.50 -6.95
C LEU A 201 -0.16 -4.81 -5.59
N CYS A 202 0.13 -3.51 -5.48
CA CYS A 202 -0.22 -2.72 -4.28
C CYS A 202 -1.72 -2.76 -4.01
N ILE A 203 -2.55 -2.51 -5.04
CA ILE A 203 -4.02 -2.52 -4.95
C ILE A 203 -4.52 -3.89 -4.44
N ILE A 204 -4.04 -5.00 -5.04
CA ILE A 204 -4.44 -6.36 -4.64
C ILE A 204 -4.05 -6.65 -3.19
N LEU A 205 -2.81 -6.33 -2.80
CA LEU A 205 -2.32 -6.58 -1.43
C LEU A 205 -3.04 -5.72 -0.39
N GLN A 206 -3.43 -4.49 -0.74
CA GLN A 206 -4.18 -3.62 0.13
C GLN A 206 -5.62 -4.14 0.34
N GLY A 207 -6.26 -4.61 -0.74
CA GLY A 207 -7.65 -5.07 -0.71
C GLY A 207 -7.87 -6.53 -0.26
N SER A 208 -6.82 -7.35 -0.14
CA SER A 208 -6.99 -8.78 0.23
C SER A 208 -5.92 -9.33 1.17
N GLU A 209 -6.35 -9.84 2.33
CA GLU A 209 -5.50 -10.59 3.26
C GLU A 209 -5.05 -11.94 2.67
N GLU A 210 -5.86 -12.55 1.80
CA GLU A 210 -5.49 -13.81 1.14
C GLU A 210 -4.31 -13.59 0.17
N ALA A 211 -4.28 -12.47 -0.54
CA ALA A 211 -3.15 -12.09 -1.38
C ALA A 211 -1.87 -11.89 -0.54
N VAL A 212 -1.97 -11.25 0.63
CA VAL A 212 -0.84 -11.06 1.55
C VAL A 212 -0.22 -12.41 1.95
N VAL A 213 -1.05 -13.40 2.26
CA VAL A 213 -0.59 -14.76 2.58
C VAL A 213 0.07 -15.42 1.37
N LYS A 214 -0.59 -15.42 0.20
CA LYS A 214 -0.11 -16.10 -1.00
C LYS A 214 1.18 -15.51 -1.55
N VAL A 215 1.27 -14.18 -1.67
CA VAL A 215 2.45 -13.47 -2.17
C VAL A 215 3.62 -13.62 -1.21
N GLY A 216 3.37 -13.60 0.10
CA GLY A 216 4.40 -13.69 1.11
C GLY A 216 5.00 -15.10 1.29
N ASN A 217 4.20 -16.14 1.01
CA ASN A 217 4.62 -17.53 1.09
C ASN A 217 5.79 -17.84 0.15
N LYS A 218 6.67 -18.74 0.61
CA LYS A 218 7.85 -19.18 -0.16
C LYS A 218 7.44 -19.85 -1.47
N ASP A 219 6.47 -20.74 -1.41
CA ASP A 219 5.94 -21.44 -2.57
C ASP A 219 4.47 -21.04 -2.72
N PRO A 220 4.00 -20.67 -3.93
CA PRO A 220 4.70 -20.73 -5.22
C PRO A 220 5.39 -19.41 -5.66
N LEU A 221 5.18 -18.29 -4.94
CA LEU A 221 5.52 -16.94 -5.47
C LEU A 221 6.86 -16.38 -4.96
N ASP A 222 7.18 -16.57 -3.68
CA ASP A 222 8.33 -15.95 -3.01
C ASP A 222 8.41 -14.41 -3.22
N GLY A 223 7.27 -13.72 -3.05
CA GLY A 223 7.16 -12.29 -3.30
C GLY A 223 8.10 -11.44 -2.44
N ILE A 224 8.33 -11.83 -1.19
CA ILE A 224 9.24 -11.10 -0.29
C ILE A 224 10.68 -11.12 -0.83
N ASP A 225 11.22 -12.28 -1.25
CA ASP A 225 12.57 -12.36 -1.80
C ASP A 225 12.67 -11.61 -3.13
N ALA A 226 11.63 -11.72 -3.98
CA ALA A 226 11.57 -10.99 -5.24
C ALA A 226 11.65 -9.47 -5.02
N MET A 227 10.83 -8.92 -4.13
CA MET A 227 10.81 -7.49 -3.79
C MET A 227 12.11 -7.04 -3.12
N LEU A 228 12.67 -7.84 -2.20
CA LEU A 228 13.98 -7.56 -1.59
C LEU A 228 15.09 -7.44 -2.62
N ARG A 229 15.09 -8.29 -3.67
CA ARG A 229 16.05 -8.20 -4.76
C ARG A 229 15.91 -6.92 -5.58
N ILE A 230 14.68 -6.46 -5.81
CA ILE A 230 14.42 -5.19 -6.50
C ILE A 230 15.04 -4.04 -5.70
N ILE A 231 14.76 -3.94 -4.39
CA ILE A 231 15.30 -2.83 -3.58
C ILE A 231 16.79 -2.96 -3.23
N ALA A 232 17.39 -4.15 -3.40
CA ALA A 232 18.78 -4.40 -3.02
C ALA A 232 19.80 -3.57 -3.82
N ILE A 233 19.47 -3.10 -5.01
CA ILE A 233 20.36 -2.27 -5.83
C ILE A 233 20.56 -0.88 -5.23
N TYR A 234 19.54 -0.33 -4.54
CA TYR A 234 19.56 1.02 -3.96
C TYR A 234 20.40 1.14 -2.69
N ARG A 235 21.02 0.05 -2.24
CA ARG A 235 22.10 0.11 -1.24
C ARG A 235 23.37 0.77 -1.78
N LYS A 236 23.51 0.91 -3.10
CA LYS A 236 24.71 1.46 -3.75
C LYS A 236 24.43 2.73 -4.57
N ARG A 237 23.20 2.97 -4.99
CA ARG A 237 22.80 4.14 -5.78
C ARG A 237 21.43 4.65 -5.35
N ASP A 238 21.12 5.88 -5.71
CA ASP A 238 19.77 6.44 -5.58
C ASP A 238 18.96 6.10 -6.84
N PRO A 239 17.62 6.05 -6.75
CA PRO A 239 16.76 6.11 -7.93
C PRO A 239 17.09 7.35 -8.77
N GLU A 240 17.22 7.16 -10.08
CA GLU A 240 17.69 8.20 -11.01
C GLU A 240 16.53 8.93 -11.71
N SER A 241 15.39 8.27 -11.88
CA SER A 241 14.21 8.81 -12.56
C SER A 241 12.96 8.77 -11.67
N ILE A 242 11.92 9.53 -12.04
CA ILE A 242 10.64 9.60 -11.29
C ILE A 242 9.98 8.22 -11.28
N GLU A 243 10.05 7.53 -12.41
CA GLU A 243 9.54 6.17 -12.61
C GLU A 243 10.22 5.16 -11.68
N GLU A 244 11.54 5.30 -11.53
CA GLU A 244 12.31 4.45 -10.64
C GLU A 244 11.99 4.76 -9.17
N GLU A 245 11.77 6.03 -8.83
CA GLU A 245 11.32 6.43 -7.50
C GLU A 245 9.95 5.83 -7.17
N GLU A 246 9.01 5.91 -8.10
CA GLU A 246 7.65 5.37 -7.98
C GLU A 246 7.63 3.85 -7.86
N LEU A 247 8.36 3.14 -8.72
CA LEU A 247 8.51 1.69 -8.61
C LEU A 247 9.07 1.29 -7.24
N VAL A 248 10.10 1.99 -6.76
CA VAL A 248 10.70 1.69 -5.46
C VAL A 248 9.72 1.94 -4.33
N GLU A 249 8.97 3.03 -4.40
CA GLU A 249 7.92 3.34 -3.44
C GLU A 249 6.85 2.24 -3.39
N ASN A 250 6.33 1.81 -4.55
CA ASN A 250 5.35 0.73 -4.66
C ASN A 250 5.90 -0.60 -4.10
N VAL A 251 7.17 -0.92 -4.37
CA VAL A 251 7.80 -2.12 -3.80
C VAL A 251 7.91 -2.03 -2.27
N PHE A 252 8.25 -0.86 -1.72
CA PHE A 252 8.25 -0.68 -0.27
C PHE A 252 6.85 -0.76 0.33
N GLN A 253 5.83 -0.19 -0.33
CA GLN A 253 4.43 -0.29 0.10
C GLN A 253 3.96 -1.74 0.13
N CYS A 254 4.23 -2.52 -0.93
CA CYS A 254 3.98 -3.96 -0.97
C CYS A 254 4.67 -4.69 0.20
N LEU A 255 5.96 -4.43 0.42
CA LEU A 255 6.71 -5.05 1.53
C LEU A 255 6.12 -4.69 2.89
N CYS A 256 5.75 -3.42 3.12
CA CYS A 256 5.11 -2.98 4.37
C CYS A 256 3.79 -3.71 4.58
N ARG A 257 2.95 -3.81 3.53
CA ARG A 257 1.68 -4.53 3.60
C ARG A 257 1.88 -6.03 3.89
N LEU A 258 2.90 -6.65 3.31
CA LEU A 258 3.25 -8.05 3.58
C LEU A 258 3.62 -8.28 5.05
N MET A 259 4.17 -7.29 5.75
CA MET A 259 4.54 -7.39 7.17
C MET A 259 3.33 -7.40 8.12
N PHE A 260 2.10 -7.19 7.65
CA PHE A 260 0.91 -7.34 8.50
C PHE A 260 0.60 -8.81 8.83
N ASN A 261 1.16 -9.75 8.06
CA ASN A 261 1.08 -11.18 8.36
C ASN A 261 2.32 -11.66 9.15
N LYS A 262 2.10 -12.37 10.26
CA LYS A 262 3.15 -12.84 11.17
C LYS A 262 4.15 -13.81 10.52
N ASP A 263 3.68 -14.72 9.68
CA ASP A 263 4.56 -15.66 8.98
C ASP A 263 5.48 -14.93 8.01
N ASN A 264 4.95 -13.91 7.32
CA ASN A 264 5.72 -13.04 6.44
C ASN A 264 6.76 -12.21 7.21
N GLN A 265 6.42 -11.65 8.38
CA GLN A 265 7.38 -10.95 9.24
C GLN A 265 8.55 -11.86 9.63
N LEU A 266 8.27 -13.07 10.12
CA LEU A 266 9.30 -14.03 10.50
C LEU A 266 10.15 -14.45 9.30
N ARG A 267 9.51 -14.62 8.14
CA ARG A 267 10.20 -14.96 6.89
C ARG A 267 11.15 -13.85 6.47
N PHE A 268 10.71 -12.59 6.49
CA PHE A 268 11.53 -11.42 6.17
C PHE A 268 12.83 -11.38 6.98
N GLY A 269 12.77 -11.68 8.28
CA GLY A 269 13.97 -11.83 9.13
C GLY A 269 14.88 -12.98 8.67
N LYS A 270 14.30 -14.15 8.39
CA LYS A 270 15.03 -15.36 7.93
C LYS A 270 15.75 -15.16 6.59
N ILE A 271 15.19 -14.40 5.66
CA ILE A 271 15.74 -14.20 4.30
C ILE A 271 16.58 -12.92 4.15
N GLN A 272 17.21 -12.47 5.23
CA GLN A 272 18.09 -11.31 5.25
C GLN A 272 17.43 -9.94 4.98
N GLY A 273 16.10 -9.84 5.14
CA GLY A 273 15.38 -8.57 4.96
C GLY A 273 15.83 -7.49 5.95
N LEU A 274 16.02 -7.87 7.23
CA LEU A 274 16.52 -6.95 8.27
C LEU A 274 17.91 -6.42 7.95
N GLN A 275 18.82 -7.27 7.44
CA GLN A 275 20.17 -6.91 7.05
C GLN A 275 20.15 -5.88 5.91
N LEU A 276 19.27 -6.07 4.93
CA LEU A 276 19.11 -5.13 3.83
C LEU A 276 18.53 -3.80 4.33
N ALA A 277 17.47 -3.82 5.12
CA ALA A 277 16.87 -2.62 5.70
C ALA A 277 17.88 -1.82 6.54
N ILE A 278 18.61 -2.47 7.45
CA ILE A 278 19.68 -1.84 8.24
C ILE A 278 20.73 -1.19 7.33
N ARG A 279 21.10 -1.88 6.24
CA ARG A 279 22.09 -1.36 5.29
C ARG A 279 21.57 -0.14 4.56
N LEU A 280 20.36 -0.19 4.00
CA LEU A 280 19.73 0.94 3.32
C LEU A 280 19.64 2.16 4.22
N ILE A 281 19.22 1.96 5.48
CA ILE A 281 19.15 3.04 6.46
C ILE A 281 20.56 3.61 6.70
N ARG A 282 21.58 2.76 6.89
CA ARG A 282 22.96 3.17 7.18
C ARG A 282 23.60 4.00 6.07
N GLU A 283 23.32 3.70 4.80
CA GLU A 283 23.89 4.43 3.66
C GLU A 283 23.28 5.84 3.48
N ARG A 284 22.14 6.15 4.14
CA ARG A 284 21.49 7.47 4.14
C ARG A 284 21.15 8.03 2.74
N ARG A 285 20.89 7.11 1.79
CA ARG A 285 20.40 7.39 0.43
C ARG A 285 18.90 7.65 0.41
N LYS A 286 18.33 8.12 -0.71
CA LYS A 286 16.90 8.49 -0.84
C LYS A 286 15.93 7.47 -0.25
N THR A 287 16.22 6.18 -0.40
CA THR A 287 15.38 5.05 0.07
C THR A 287 15.42 4.80 1.58
N TYR A 288 16.23 5.54 2.35
CA TYR A 288 16.40 5.28 3.78
C TYR A 288 15.11 5.48 4.59
N LYS A 289 14.25 6.43 4.19
CA LYS A 289 13.00 6.73 4.89
C LYS A 289 12.02 5.57 4.74
N GLN A 290 11.89 5.04 3.52
CA GLN A 290 11.06 3.88 3.23
C GLN A 290 11.62 2.62 3.91
N ALA A 291 12.94 2.45 3.94
CA ALA A 291 13.57 1.34 4.66
C ALA A 291 13.35 1.42 6.18
N LEU A 292 13.31 2.63 6.75
CA LEU A 292 12.98 2.85 8.17
C LEU A 292 11.51 2.50 8.45
N LYS A 293 10.59 2.92 7.58
CA LYS A 293 9.16 2.55 7.66
C LYS A 293 8.97 1.03 7.56
N LEU A 294 9.64 0.37 6.61
CA LEU A 294 9.60 -1.09 6.48
C LEU A 294 10.14 -1.79 7.74
N LEU A 295 11.22 -1.26 8.32
CA LEU A 295 11.79 -1.82 9.54
C LEU A 295 10.82 -1.71 10.73
N ASP A 296 10.08 -0.60 10.83
CA ASP A 296 9.05 -0.42 11.85
C ASP A 296 8.02 -1.56 11.78
N TYR A 297 7.40 -1.76 10.62
CA TYR A 297 6.45 -2.87 10.43
C TYR A 297 7.06 -4.27 10.61
N ALA A 298 8.33 -4.46 10.25
CA ALA A 298 9.00 -5.75 10.42
C ALA A 298 9.28 -6.10 11.89
N LEU A 299 9.40 -5.10 12.77
CA LEU A 299 9.68 -5.27 14.19
C LEU A 299 8.41 -5.25 15.06
N LEU A 300 7.34 -4.63 14.57
CA LEU A 300 6.07 -4.48 15.26
C LEU A 300 5.51 -5.84 15.70
N ASP A 301 5.41 -6.02 17.02
CA ASP A 301 4.93 -7.25 17.66
C ASP A 301 5.62 -8.53 17.20
N CYS A 302 6.92 -8.44 16.89
CA CYS A 302 7.74 -9.57 16.44
C CYS A 302 9.03 -9.71 17.26
N PRO A 303 9.00 -10.48 18.38
CA PRO A 303 10.16 -10.68 19.25
C PRO A 303 11.38 -11.26 18.55
N GLU A 304 11.19 -12.20 17.62
CA GLU A 304 12.25 -12.84 16.85
C GLU A 304 13.00 -11.82 15.99
N ASN A 305 12.27 -10.95 15.29
CA ASN A 305 12.87 -9.90 14.47
C ASN A 305 13.54 -8.83 15.34
N CYS A 306 12.95 -8.47 16.48
CA CYS A 306 13.57 -7.56 17.45
C CYS A 306 14.93 -8.10 17.94
N LYS A 307 14.97 -9.39 18.33
CA LYS A 307 16.20 -10.07 18.74
C LYS A 307 17.23 -10.07 17.60
N GLN A 308 16.84 -10.50 16.40
CA GLN A 308 17.74 -10.53 15.25
C GLN A 308 18.28 -9.13 14.92
N PHE A 309 17.44 -8.10 14.98
CA PHE A 309 17.84 -6.71 14.73
C PHE A 309 18.96 -6.24 15.68
N VAL A 310 18.85 -6.56 16.97
CA VAL A 310 19.89 -6.24 17.97
C VAL A 310 21.19 -7.00 17.67
N VAL A 311 21.09 -8.29 17.32
CA VAL A 311 22.25 -9.13 16.96
C VAL A 311 22.95 -8.64 15.70
N LEU A 312 22.20 -8.10 14.73
CA LEU A 312 22.70 -7.55 13.47
C LEU A 312 23.29 -6.13 13.58
N PHE A 313 23.57 -5.67 14.81
CA PHE A 313 24.10 -4.32 15.10
C PHE A 313 23.19 -3.17 14.65
N GLY A 314 21.88 -3.41 14.55
CA GLY A 314 20.89 -2.42 14.12
C GLY A 314 20.80 -1.19 15.05
N LEU A 315 21.12 -1.36 16.34
CA LEU A 315 21.05 -0.28 17.34
C LEU A 315 21.89 0.96 16.96
N LYS A 316 23.11 0.77 16.44
CA LYS A 316 23.95 1.92 16.03
C LYS A 316 23.26 2.73 14.94
N CYS A 317 22.53 2.08 14.05
CA CYS A 317 21.84 2.70 12.94
C CYS A 317 20.67 3.55 13.44
N ILE A 318 19.78 2.98 14.25
CA ILE A 318 18.56 3.65 14.75
C ILE A 318 18.89 4.78 15.72
N PHE A 319 19.81 4.56 16.67
CA PHE A 319 20.22 5.65 17.57
C PHE A 319 20.96 6.78 16.86
N SER A 320 21.59 6.50 15.71
CA SER A 320 22.14 7.58 14.88
C SER A 320 21.04 8.41 14.22
N VAL A 321 19.91 7.81 13.80
CA VAL A 321 18.75 8.54 13.26
C VAL A 321 18.06 9.33 14.38
N LEU A 322 17.83 8.72 15.55
CA LEU A 322 17.25 9.38 16.74
C LEU A 322 17.98 10.69 17.10
N MET A 323 19.32 10.66 17.02
CA MET A 323 20.18 11.82 17.32
C MET A 323 20.37 12.76 16.12
N ARG A 324 19.57 12.61 15.06
CA ARG A 324 19.64 13.37 13.80
C ARG A 324 21.03 13.40 13.16
N LYS A 325 21.83 12.34 13.34
CA LYS A 325 23.17 12.23 12.76
C LYS A 325 23.08 11.75 11.32
N GLY A 326 23.35 12.66 10.37
CA GLY A 326 23.36 12.38 8.93
C GLY A 326 21.98 12.25 8.31
N VAL A 327 20.95 12.87 8.92
CA VAL A 327 19.60 12.96 8.34
C VAL A 327 19.48 14.21 7.47
N SER A 328 18.75 14.10 6.37
CA SER A 328 18.50 15.20 5.42
C SER A 328 17.14 15.88 5.63
N THR A 329 16.31 15.37 6.54
CA THR A 329 14.97 15.91 6.83
C THR A 329 15.05 17.33 7.38
N LYS A 330 14.18 18.22 6.88
CA LYS A 330 14.10 19.61 7.35
C LYS A 330 13.49 19.65 8.76
N VAL A 331 14.11 20.41 9.66
CA VAL A 331 13.60 20.59 11.02
C VAL A 331 12.23 21.29 10.99
N GLY A 332 11.26 20.75 11.71
CA GLY A 332 9.87 21.19 11.76
C GLY A 332 8.99 20.67 10.63
N SER A 333 9.51 19.87 9.69
CA SER A 333 8.72 19.30 8.60
C SER A 333 7.87 18.10 9.04
N GLU A 334 6.89 17.71 8.20
CA GLU A 334 6.15 16.48 8.40
C GLU A 334 7.02 15.24 8.19
N GLU A 335 8.01 15.32 7.31
CA GLU A 335 8.99 14.24 7.12
C GLU A 335 9.82 13.97 8.37
N GLU A 336 10.21 15.02 9.11
CA GLU A 336 10.88 14.83 10.41
C GLU A 336 9.95 14.14 11.41
N LYS A 337 8.66 14.50 11.44
CA LYS A 337 7.69 13.86 12.34
C LYS A 337 7.57 12.37 12.02
N GLN A 338 7.40 12.01 10.74
CA GLN A 338 7.30 10.61 10.33
C GLN A 338 8.60 9.83 10.62
N GLU A 339 9.76 10.45 10.42
CA GLU A 339 11.06 9.84 10.74
C GLU A 339 11.20 9.58 12.25
N ASP A 340 10.91 10.59 13.08
CA ASP A 340 10.95 10.44 14.54
C ASP A 340 9.91 9.40 15.01
N GLU A 341 8.72 9.37 14.43
CA GLU A 341 7.65 8.40 14.75
C GLU A 341 8.10 6.96 14.47
N ASN A 342 8.61 6.68 13.27
CA ASN A 342 9.11 5.35 12.92
C ASN A 342 10.28 4.94 13.83
N VAL A 343 11.19 5.87 14.17
CA VAL A 343 12.30 5.58 15.10
C VAL A 343 11.79 5.24 16.49
N VAL A 344 10.86 6.03 17.02
CA VAL A 344 10.31 5.79 18.37
C VAL A 344 9.49 4.51 18.39
N SER A 345 8.72 4.21 17.34
CA SER A 345 7.99 2.95 17.21
C SER A 345 8.93 1.73 17.19
N VAL A 346 10.04 1.81 16.46
CA VAL A 346 11.10 0.79 16.52
C VAL A 346 11.65 0.65 17.94
N LEU A 347 11.94 1.76 18.63
CA LEU A 347 12.42 1.73 20.01
C LEU A 347 11.39 1.13 20.97
N ASN A 348 10.11 1.45 20.80
CA ASN A 348 9.02 0.88 21.59
C ASN A 348 8.94 -0.63 21.38
N SER A 349 9.01 -1.10 20.13
CA SER A 349 9.04 -2.53 19.80
C SER A 349 10.24 -3.24 20.44
N LEU A 350 11.43 -2.65 20.37
CA LEU A 350 12.63 -3.20 21.00
C LEU A 350 12.52 -3.25 22.52
N CYS A 351 12.00 -2.20 23.17
CA CYS A 351 11.80 -2.16 24.62
C CYS A 351 10.67 -3.09 25.08
N SER A 352 9.72 -3.42 24.22
CA SER A 352 8.57 -4.28 24.54
C SER A 352 8.92 -5.76 24.41
N HIS A 353 9.68 -6.12 23.37
CA HIS A 353 9.84 -7.50 22.93
C HIS A 353 11.26 -8.06 23.10
N CYS A 354 12.28 -7.22 23.34
CA CYS A 354 13.61 -7.73 23.70
C CYS A 354 13.65 -8.13 25.18
N ASN A 355 14.34 -9.24 25.48
CA ASN A 355 14.58 -9.72 26.85
C ASN A 355 16.09 -9.95 27.08
N GLY A 356 16.51 -10.17 28.32
CA GLY A 356 17.86 -10.62 28.65
C GLY A 356 19.01 -9.75 28.13
N GLU A 357 19.91 -10.34 27.34
CA GLU A 357 21.10 -9.65 26.81
C GLU A 357 20.72 -8.59 25.77
N GLU A 358 19.75 -8.87 24.91
CA GLU A 358 19.31 -7.95 23.87
C GLU A 358 18.68 -6.69 24.47
N LEU A 359 17.84 -6.84 25.49
CA LEU A 359 17.28 -5.70 26.23
C LEU A 359 18.39 -4.91 26.92
N SER A 360 19.34 -5.60 27.56
CA SER A 360 20.49 -4.95 28.20
C SER A 360 21.29 -4.11 27.19
N ARG A 361 21.48 -4.59 25.96
CA ARG A 361 22.14 -3.83 24.88
C ARG A 361 21.35 -2.58 24.49
N VAL A 362 20.02 -2.66 24.38
CA VAL A 362 19.15 -1.50 24.11
C VAL A 362 19.27 -0.47 25.24
N VAL A 363 19.14 -0.91 26.48
CA VAL A 363 19.19 -0.07 27.69
C VAL A 363 20.55 0.61 27.83
N ASN A 364 21.64 -0.10 27.57
CA ASN A 364 22.99 0.47 27.60
C ASN A 364 23.17 1.64 26.63
N LYS A 365 22.43 1.67 25.50
CA LYS A 365 22.43 2.84 24.62
C LYS A 365 21.85 4.06 25.33
N PHE A 366 20.83 3.93 26.17
CA PHE A 366 20.29 5.05 26.96
C PHE A 366 21.17 5.48 28.14
N VAL A 367 22.14 4.66 28.53
CA VAL A 367 23.11 4.96 29.59
C VAL A 367 24.39 5.61 29.06
N GLU A 368 24.81 5.27 27.84
CA GLU A 368 26.05 5.79 27.25
C GLU A 368 26.02 7.33 27.08
N ASN A 369 27.21 7.96 27.04
CA ASN A 369 27.38 9.40 26.82
C ASN A 369 26.54 10.29 27.76
N LYS A 370 26.53 9.99 29.06
CA LYS A 370 25.78 10.76 30.07
C LYS A 370 24.28 10.85 29.77
N HIS A 371 23.68 9.76 29.30
CA HIS A 371 22.24 9.68 29.02
C HIS A 371 21.75 10.61 27.90
N GLU A 372 22.60 10.98 26.92
CA GLU A 372 22.23 11.90 25.82
C GLU A 372 20.97 11.48 25.06
N LYS A 373 20.72 10.17 24.90
CA LYS A 373 19.55 9.65 24.18
C LYS A 373 18.29 9.68 25.05
N LEU A 374 18.45 9.54 26.36
CA LEU A 374 17.35 9.71 27.29
C LEU A 374 16.88 11.17 27.28
N GLU A 375 17.83 12.11 27.31
CA GLU A 375 17.54 13.53 27.14
C GLU A 375 16.84 13.81 25.80
N ARG A 376 17.32 13.20 24.70
CA ARG A 376 16.68 13.31 23.39
C ARG A 376 15.22 12.83 23.40
N ILE A 377 14.91 11.71 24.05
CA ILE A 377 13.53 11.21 24.17
C ILE A 377 12.64 12.20 24.93
N VAL A 378 13.13 12.77 26.05
CA VAL A 378 12.40 13.79 26.81
C VAL A 378 12.19 15.08 25.99
N GLU A 379 13.17 15.45 25.16
CA GLU A 379 13.02 16.58 24.23
C GLU A 379 11.96 16.31 23.15
N LEU A 380 11.92 15.09 22.61
CA LEU A 380 10.90 14.70 21.65
C LEU A 380 9.50 14.73 22.26
N HIS A 381 9.33 14.24 23.50
CA HIS A 381 8.08 14.36 24.24
C HIS A 381 7.62 15.82 24.27
N LYS A 382 8.46 16.72 24.81
CA LYS A 382 8.12 18.14 24.92
C LYS A 382 7.77 18.77 23.57
N LYS A 383 8.57 18.47 22.53
CA LYS A 383 8.36 18.99 21.17
C LYS A 383 7.00 18.56 20.61
N TYR A 384 6.69 17.27 20.65
CA TYR A 384 5.49 16.73 20.00
C TYR A 384 4.22 16.96 20.83
N THR A 385 4.29 16.92 22.16
CA THR A 385 3.15 17.29 23.02
C THR A 385 2.76 18.76 22.83
N GLN A 386 3.74 19.67 22.74
CA GLN A 386 3.46 21.08 22.45
C GLN A 386 2.86 21.28 21.05
N ARG A 387 3.40 20.59 20.04
CA ARG A 387 2.89 20.64 18.67
C ARG A 387 1.46 20.09 18.58
N SER A 388 1.19 18.96 19.22
CA SER A 388 -0.13 18.33 19.26
C SER A 388 -1.16 19.20 19.97
N LYS A 389 -0.85 19.73 21.16
CA LYS A 389 -1.72 20.71 21.86
C LYS A 389 -2.01 21.95 21.03
N ALA A 390 -1.03 22.47 20.28
CA ALA A 390 -1.24 23.63 19.41
C ALA A 390 -2.12 23.32 18.19
N LEU A 391 -1.97 22.12 17.60
CA LEU A 391 -2.81 21.66 16.49
C LEU A 391 -4.23 21.35 16.94
N LEU A 392 -4.41 20.64 18.07
CA LEU A 392 -5.71 20.38 18.68
C LEU A 392 -6.50 21.68 18.92
N LYS A 393 -5.87 22.70 19.49
CA LYS A 393 -6.51 24.01 19.67
C LYS A 393 -6.95 24.65 18.35
N LYS A 394 -6.17 24.50 17.27
CA LYS A 394 -6.55 25.00 15.94
C LYS A 394 -7.73 24.21 15.37
N ILE A 395 -7.73 22.89 15.52
CA ILE A 395 -8.83 22.03 15.10
C ILE A 395 -10.10 22.43 15.86
N GLU A 396 -10.03 22.56 17.19
CA GLU A 396 -11.15 23.01 18.03
C GLU A 396 -11.68 24.40 17.65
N GLN A 397 -10.80 25.34 17.30
CA GLN A 397 -11.20 26.68 16.83
C GLN A 397 -11.90 26.62 15.45
N ASN A 398 -11.47 25.72 14.58
CA ASN A 398 -12.04 25.53 13.25
C ASN A 398 -13.34 24.70 13.26
N LYS A 399 -13.62 23.94 14.33
CA LYS A 399 -14.87 23.18 14.51
C LYS A 399 -16.13 24.04 14.49
N GLN A 400 -16.03 25.37 14.66
CA GLN A 400 -17.18 26.28 14.48
C GLN A 400 -17.68 26.39 13.03
N HIS A 401 -17.01 25.78 12.04
CA HIS A 401 -17.44 25.78 10.62
C HIS A 401 -17.70 24.40 10.02
N SER A 402 -17.56 23.29 10.75
CA SER A 402 -17.66 21.94 10.16
C SER A 402 -18.56 20.98 10.95
N LYS A 403 -19.77 21.43 11.27
CA LYS A 403 -20.84 20.52 11.74
C LYS A 403 -21.44 19.67 10.59
N GLU A 404 -21.24 20.07 9.34
CA GLU A 404 -21.86 19.43 8.18
C GLU A 404 -21.12 18.15 7.72
N ILE A 405 -19.79 18.08 7.90
CA ILE A 405 -19.00 16.85 7.65
C ILE A 405 -19.25 15.82 8.75
N PHE A 406 -19.47 16.30 9.98
CA PHE A 406 -19.71 15.52 11.19
C PHE A 406 -20.94 14.61 11.11
N ASP A 407 -22.08 15.12 10.61
CA ASP A 407 -23.30 14.33 10.46
C ASP A 407 -23.18 13.27 9.35
N MET A 408 -22.24 13.43 8.40
CA MET A 408 -22.08 12.54 7.24
C MET A 408 -21.37 11.22 7.58
N LEU A 409 -20.51 11.20 8.61
CA LEU A 409 -19.67 10.03 8.98
C LEU A 409 -20.23 9.17 10.12
N SER A 410 -21.34 9.57 10.76
CA SER A 410 -21.97 8.83 11.88
C SER A 410 -21.04 8.48 13.06
N LEU A 411 -19.93 9.21 13.23
CA LEU A 411 -18.98 9.01 14.33
C LEU A 411 -19.56 9.56 15.64
N ASN A 412 -19.33 8.86 16.74
CA ASN A 412 -19.68 9.41 18.05
C ASN A 412 -18.70 10.52 18.47
N GLU A 413 -19.09 11.35 19.44
CA GLU A 413 -18.26 12.49 19.89
C GLU A 413 -16.86 12.05 20.41
N GLY A 414 -16.74 10.83 20.94
CA GLY A 414 -15.48 10.26 21.43
C GLY A 414 -14.55 9.82 20.30
N GLU A 415 -15.07 9.12 19.30
CA GLU A 415 -14.35 8.72 18.08
C GLU A 415 -13.83 9.93 17.33
N GLN A 416 -14.66 10.96 17.17
CA GLN A 416 -14.23 12.21 16.56
C GLN A 416 -13.10 12.87 17.36
N SER A 417 -13.23 12.93 18.69
CA SER A 417 -12.19 13.50 19.54
C SER A 417 -10.87 12.73 19.42
N TYR A 418 -10.91 11.39 19.30
CA TYR A 418 -9.73 10.58 19.10
C TYR A 418 -9.09 10.82 17.73
N LEU A 419 -9.87 10.91 16.67
CA LEU A 419 -9.39 11.23 15.33
C LEU A 419 -8.70 12.61 15.29
N ASP A 420 -9.30 13.63 15.90
CA ASP A 420 -8.70 14.97 15.96
C ASP A 420 -7.35 14.95 16.72
N LYS A 421 -7.26 14.18 17.81
CA LYS A 421 -6.00 13.96 18.53
C LYS A 421 -4.99 13.21 17.67
N TYR A 422 -5.43 12.20 16.91
CA TYR A 422 -4.59 11.43 16.01
C TYR A 422 -4.01 12.32 14.89
N GLU A 423 -4.84 13.14 14.25
CA GLU A 423 -4.42 14.15 13.27
C GLU A 423 -3.41 15.16 13.87
N ALA A 424 -3.61 15.52 15.14
CA ALA A 424 -2.68 16.37 15.87
C ALA A 424 -1.35 15.67 16.27
N GLY A 425 -1.17 14.38 15.95
CA GLY A 425 0.05 13.62 16.26
C GLY A 425 0.05 12.98 17.64
N LEU A 426 -1.09 12.46 18.09
CA LEU A 426 -1.18 11.66 19.33
C LEU A 426 -0.30 10.42 19.28
N SER A 427 -0.23 9.73 18.13
CA SER A 427 0.51 8.46 17.96
C SER A 427 1.98 8.56 18.41
N ILE A 428 2.72 9.54 17.91
CA ILE A 428 4.11 9.76 18.29
C ILE A 428 4.25 10.11 19.78
N CYS A 429 3.31 10.87 20.36
CA CYS A 429 3.32 11.18 21.79
C CYS A 429 3.13 9.91 22.64
N GLN A 430 2.15 9.08 22.28
CA GLN A 430 1.88 7.79 22.93
C GLN A 430 3.11 6.87 22.87
N MET A 431 3.75 6.76 21.70
CA MET A 431 4.92 5.91 21.53
C MET A 431 6.11 6.40 22.35
N ILE A 432 6.36 7.73 22.40
CA ILE A 432 7.43 8.31 23.22
C ILE A 432 7.19 8.01 24.70
N ASP A 433 5.95 8.18 25.17
CA ASP A 433 5.59 8.00 26.57
C ASP A 433 5.62 6.54 26.98
N CYS A 434 5.20 5.62 26.10
CA CYS A 434 5.36 4.18 26.30
C CYS A 434 6.84 3.80 26.43
N VAL A 435 7.73 4.37 25.61
CA VAL A 435 9.19 4.16 25.73
C VAL A 435 9.69 4.68 27.07
N MET A 436 9.29 5.87 27.50
CA MET A 436 9.72 6.44 28.80
C MET A 436 9.26 5.59 29.98
N VAL A 437 7.99 5.20 30.00
CA VAL A 437 7.42 4.34 31.06
C VAL A 437 8.12 2.99 31.10
N ARG A 438 8.42 2.38 29.95
CA ARG A 438 9.20 1.14 29.89
C ARG A 438 10.62 1.32 30.41
N LEU A 439 11.33 2.36 29.95
CA LEU A 439 12.70 2.65 30.41
C LEU A 439 12.78 2.91 31.92
N TYR A 440 11.76 3.52 32.51
CA TYR A 440 11.67 3.71 33.97
C TYR A 440 11.62 2.38 34.73
N ASN A 441 10.98 1.37 34.16
CA ASN A 441 10.75 0.08 34.82
C ASN A 441 11.81 -0.98 34.48
N VAL A 442 12.86 -0.61 33.72
CA VAL A 442 13.98 -1.51 33.46
C VAL A 442 14.80 -1.69 34.73
N ASP A 443 15.35 -2.90 34.93
CA ASP A 443 16.32 -3.25 35.99
C ASP A 443 17.65 -2.47 35.87
N ASN A 444 17.62 -1.16 36.11
CA ASN A 444 18.77 -0.29 36.20
C ASN A 444 18.52 0.76 37.28
N LYS A 445 19.34 0.82 38.33
CA LYS A 445 19.08 1.73 39.46
C LYS A 445 19.21 3.23 39.11
N ASN A 446 20.03 3.57 38.11
CA ASN A 446 20.36 4.96 37.80
C ASN A 446 19.45 5.57 36.73
N LEU A 447 18.97 4.75 35.78
CA LEU A 447 18.15 5.22 34.67
C LEU A 447 16.81 5.86 35.10
N PRO A 448 16.04 5.29 36.04
CA PRO A 448 14.77 5.84 36.51
C PRO A 448 14.96 7.19 37.22
N LEU A 449 15.99 7.29 38.07
CA LEU A 449 16.35 8.53 38.76
C LEU A 449 16.74 9.62 37.76
N CYS A 450 17.57 9.29 36.77
CA CYS A 450 17.97 10.24 35.73
C CYS A 450 16.78 10.69 34.89
N LEU A 451 15.87 9.79 34.52
CA LEU A 451 14.65 10.12 33.79
C LEU A 451 13.79 11.12 34.56
N LEU A 452 13.51 10.88 35.84
CA LEU A 452 12.71 11.80 36.66
C LEU A 452 13.35 13.18 36.78
N VAL A 453 14.67 13.24 36.98
CA VAL A 453 15.42 14.52 37.03
C VAL A 453 15.35 15.25 35.68
N LEU A 454 15.46 14.55 34.55
CA LEU A 454 15.34 15.15 33.22
C LEU A 454 13.94 15.68 32.95
N LEU A 455 12.90 14.92 33.31
CA LEU A 455 11.50 15.33 33.20
C LEU A 455 11.25 16.63 33.99
N HIS A 456 11.72 16.69 35.24
CA HIS A 456 11.61 17.87 36.09
C HIS A 456 12.36 19.07 35.48
N ASN A 457 13.63 18.89 35.12
CA ASN A 457 14.48 19.97 34.59
C ASN A 457 13.98 20.53 33.26
N LYS A 458 13.34 19.70 32.42
CA LYS A 458 12.77 20.14 31.13
C LYS A 458 11.33 20.65 31.28
N GLY A 459 10.74 20.59 32.48
CA GLY A 459 9.39 21.06 32.77
C GLY A 459 8.31 20.23 32.07
N VAL A 460 8.46 18.91 32.10
CA VAL A 460 7.47 17.97 31.57
C VAL A 460 6.37 17.77 32.61
N ASP A 461 5.12 17.83 32.16
CA ASP A 461 3.95 17.53 32.99
C ASP A 461 3.72 16.01 33.01
N ILE A 462 3.76 15.40 34.19
CA ILE A 462 3.51 13.96 34.36
C ILE A 462 2.07 13.61 33.97
N GLN A 463 1.13 14.56 34.09
CA GLN A 463 -0.24 14.36 33.66
C GLN A 463 -0.34 14.15 32.15
N ASP A 464 0.52 14.80 31.36
CA ASP A 464 0.56 14.57 29.90
C ASP A 464 0.96 13.13 29.58
N ILE A 465 1.96 12.59 30.29
CA ILE A 465 2.40 11.19 30.14
C ILE A 465 1.27 10.24 30.55
N TYR A 466 0.60 10.50 31.68
CA TYR A 466 -0.55 9.70 32.12
C TYR A 466 -1.66 9.70 31.07
N ASN A 467 -2.05 10.87 30.57
CA ASN A 467 -3.14 11.00 29.61
C ASN A 467 -2.81 10.25 28.31
N ASN A 468 -1.59 10.43 27.77
CA ASN A 468 -1.20 9.77 26.52
C ASN A 468 -1.15 8.24 26.66
N VAL A 469 -0.56 7.72 27.74
CA VAL A 469 -0.48 6.27 27.96
C VAL A 469 -1.86 5.67 28.28
N SER A 470 -2.70 6.38 29.04
CA SER A 470 -4.07 5.93 29.31
C SER A 470 -4.91 5.91 28.03
N ASP A 471 -4.86 6.98 27.23
CA ASP A 471 -5.51 7.04 25.91
C ASP A 471 -5.02 5.89 25.02
N PHE A 472 -3.72 5.57 25.02
CA PHE A 472 -3.18 4.42 24.29
C PHE A 472 -3.80 3.09 24.76
N LEU A 473 -3.89 2.87 26.07
CA LEU A 473 -4.43 1.64 26.65
C LEU A 473 -5.92 1.46 26.37
N GLU A 474 -6.70 2.54 26.40
CA GLU A 474 -8.13 2.54 26.12
C GLU A 474 -8.43 2.12 24.68
N HIS A 475 -7.59 2.53 23.73
CA HIS A 475 -7.78 2.27 22.28
C HIS A 475 -7.04 1.03 21.76
N LEU A 476 -6.40 0.24 22.62
CA LEU A 476 -5.88 -1.08 22.26
C LEU A 476 -7.03 -2.05 21.92
N SER A 477 -6.79 -2.92 20.94
CA SER A 477 -7.73 -3.98 20.56
C SER A 477 -7.99 -4.96 21.72
N GLU A 478 -9.14 -5.64 21.69
CA GLU A 478 -9.49 -6.64 22.73
C GLU A 478 -8.47 -7.79 22.80
N ASP A 479 -7.83 -8.11 21.68
CA ASP A 479 -6.78 -9.14 21.57
C ASP A 479 -5.47 -8.76 22.28
N ALA A 480 -5.28 -7.48 22.65
CA ALA A 480 -4.05 -6.97 23.28
C ALA A 480 -4.16 -6.87 24.81
N ARG A 481 -4.96 -7.74 25.45
CA ARG A 481 -5.19 -7.72 26.90
C ARG A 481 -3.92 -7.84 27.73
N ASP A 482 -3.02 -8.75 27.37
CA ASP A 482 -1.75 -8.95 28.10
C ASP A 482 -0.88 -7.70 28.04
N THR A 483 -0.79 -7.07 26.87
CA THR A 483 -0.07 -5.80 26.68
C THR A 483 -0.67 -4.69 27.54
N ARG A 484 -2.00 -4.62 27.61
CA ARG A 484 -2.72 -3.63 28.43
C ARG A 484 -2.38 -3.81 29.92
N GLU A 485 -2.49 -5.02 30.44
CA GLU A 485 -2.20 -5.32 31.86
C GLU A 485 -0.74 -5.02 32.23
N VAL A 486 0.21 -5.37 31.34
CA VAL A 486 1.64 -5.07 31.56
C VAL A 486 1.88 -3.57 31.59
N VAL A 487 1.46 -2.83 30.56
CA VAL A 487 1.75 -1.40 30.45
C VAL A 487 1.06 -0.59 31.54
N GLU A 488 -0.16 -0.98 31.96
CA GLU A 488 -0.85 -0.38 33.10
C GLU A 488 -0.05 -0.56 34.40
N GLY A 489 0.53 -1.74 34.62
CA GLY A 489 1.43 -2.00 35.75
C GLY A 489 2.68 -1.13 35.71
N LEU A 490 3.31 -1.00 34.54
CA LEU A 490 4.49 -0.13 34.35
C LEU A 490 4.15 1.35 34.60
N LEU A 491 2.98 1.80 34.14
CA LEU A 491 2.50 3.16 34.36
C LEU A 491 2.27 3.43 35.85
N LYS A 492 1.62 2.52 36.58
CA LYS A 492 1.41 2.65 38.03
C LYS A 492 2.74 2.77 38.79
N ASN A 493 3.73 1.95 38.44
CA ASN A 493 5.06 2.02 39.03
C ASN A 493 5.76 3.36 38.74
N PHE A 494 5.66 3.83 37.50
CA PHE A 494 6.20 5.13 37.09
C PHE A 494 5.59 6.29 37.88
N LEU A 495 4.26 6.34 38.00
CA LEU A 495 3.55 7.40 38.73
C LEU A 495 3.87 7.38 40.23
N MET A 496 3.92 6.19 40.83
CA MET A 496 4.31 6.05 42.24
C MET A 496 5.75 6.52 42.46
N GLY A 497 6.64 6.18 41.53
CA GLY A 497 8.02 6.64 41.50
C GLY A 497 8.17 8.16 41.37
N ALA A 498 7.41 8.76 40.45
CA ALA A 498 7.37 10.21 40.26
C ALA A 498 6.89 10.92 41.53
N LYS A 499 5.79 10.45 42.12
CA LYS A 499 5.27 10.98 43.40
C LYS A 499 6.28 10.84 44.54
N ASN A 500 6.93 9.69 44.67
CA ASN A 500 7.91 9.43 45.73
C ASN A 500 9.21 10.23 45.58
N SER A 501 9.51 10.73 44.38
CA SER A 501 10.72 11.51 44.13
C SER A 501 10.69 12.92 44.73
N GLY A 502 9.49 13.45 45.02
CA GLY A 502 9.31 14.81 45.52
C GLY A 502 9.57 15.91 44.49
N TYR A 503 9.78 15.54 43.21
CA TYR A 503 9.94 16.50 42.11
C TYR A 503 8.60 16.92 41.47
N PHE A 504 7.54 16.16 41.70
CA PHE A 504 6.24 16.32 41.06
C PHE A 504 5.15 16.23 42.12
N ASP A 505 4.19 17.17 42.06
CA ASP A 505 3.08 17.28 43.01
C ASP A 505 1.91 16.33 42.71
#